data_AF-A0A3D1S4R5-F1
#
_entry.id   AF-A0A3D1S4R5-F1
#
_cell.length_a   1.000
_cell.length_b   1.000
_cell.length_c   1.000
_cell.angle_alpha   90.00
_cell.angle_beta   90.00
_cell.angle_gamma   90.00
#
_symmetry.space_group_name_H-M   'P 1'
#
loop_
_entity.id
_entity.type
_entity.pdbx_description
1 polymer ?
#
loop_
_entity_poly.entity_id
_entity_poly.type
_entity_poly.pdbx_seq_one_letter_code
_entity_poly.pdbx_strand_id
1 'polypeptide(L)'
;MTVSRHPSVLLDKVFTLIGEKADKANAPLVEKFARILFKNISAADLYGRSDSDLYGASLSLWQRFSHYNSAQPFINVFNPQITKHG
;
A
#
# COMPACT_ATOMS: atom_id res chain seq x y z
N MET A 1 21.69 -10.62 -11.04
CA MET A 1 20.56 -11.57 -10.90
C MET A 1 19.43 -10.85 -10.17
N THR A 2 18.40 -10.38 -10.88
CA THR A 2 17.22 -9.78 -10.24
C THR A 2 16.33 -10.90 -9.72
N VAL A 3 16.30 -11.09 -8.39
CA VAL A 3 15.38 -12.02 -7.75
C VAL A 3 13.96 -11.51 -8.03
N SER A 4 13.26 -12.15 -8.96
CA SER A 4 11.86 -11.90 -9.27
C SER A 4 11.03 -12.28 -8.04
N ARG A 5 10.66 -11.29 -7.24
CA ARG A 5 9.81 -11.47 -6.06
C ARG A 5 8.41 -11.82 -6.56
N HIS A 6 7.90 -12.99 -6.20
CA HIS A 6 6.54 -13.39 -6.55
C HIS A 6 5.54 -12.39 -5.94
N PRO A 7 4.55 -11.90 -6.70
CA PRO A 7 3.57 -10.93 -6.22
C PRO A 7 2.84 -11.35 -4.95
N SER A 8 2.59 -12.65 -4.76
CA SER A 8 1.97 -13.19 -3.55
C SER A 8 2.79 -12.87 -2.29
N VAL A 9 4.08 -13.19 -2.30
CA VAL A 9 4.99 -12.95 -1.16
C VAL A 9 5.16 -11.46 -0.86
N LEU A 10 5.10 -10.61 -1.90
CA LEU A 10 5.10 -9.17 -1.73
C LEU A 10 3.85 -8.70 -0.99
N LEU A 11 2.66 -9.11 -1.44
CA LEU A 11 1.39 -8.71 -0.85
C LEU A 11 1.22 -9.24 0.57
N ASP A 12 1.66 -10.47 0.85
CA ASP A 12 1.64 -11.02 2.21
C ASP A 12 2.41 -10.13 3.18
N LYS A 13 3.59 -9.66 2.78
CA LYS A 13 4.38 -8.74 3.59
C LYS A 13 3.73 -7.37 3.76
N VAL A 14 3.02 -6.88 2.74
CA VAL A 14 2.22 -5.65 2.85
C VAL A 14 1.13 -5.83 3.91
N PHE A 15 0.40 -6.94 3.91
CA PHE A 15 -0.64 -7.20 4.91
C PHE A 15 -0.07 -7.36 6.31
N THR A 16 1.08 -8.01 6.47
CA THR A 16 1.81 -8.05 7.74
C THR A 16 2.18 -6.65 8.22
N LEU A 17 2.75 -5.80 7.35
CA LEU A 17 3.11 -4.42 7.70
C LEU A 17 1.88 -3.59 8.12
N ILE A 18 0.72 -3.81 7.48
CA ILE A 18 -0.53 -3.17 7.90
C ILE A 18 -0.90 -3.59 9.32
N GLY A 19 -0.88 -4.89 9.62
CA GLY A 19 -1.19 -5.40 10.96
C GLY A 19 -0.22 -4.90 12.04
N GLU A 20 1.06 -4.75 11.70
CA GLU A 20 2.10 -4.32 12.65
C GLU A 20 2.12 -2.80 12.89
N LYS A 21 1.91 -2.00 11.84
CA LYS A 21 2.18 -0.56 11.86
C LYS A 21 0.96 0.33 11.76
N ALA A 22 -0.18 -0.16 11.27
CA ALA A 22 -1.40 0.65 11.25
C ALA A 22 -1.99 0.79 12.66
N ASP A 23 -2.80 1.84 12.86
CA ASP A 23 -3.57 2.01 14.09
C ASP A 23 -4.44 0.77 14.34
N LYS A 24 -4.37 0.20 15.55
CA LYS A 24 -5.01 -1.09 15.87
C LYS A 24 -6.53 -1.09 15.67
N ALA A 25 -7.20 0.06 15.84
CA ALA A 25 -8.63 0.15 15.61
C ALA A 25 -8.98 0.08 14.11
N ASN A 26 -8.08 0.57 13.25
CA ASN A 26 -8.29 0.64 11.81
C ASN A 26 -7.59 -0.48 11.03
N ALA A 27 -6.60 -1.17 11.61
CA ALA A 27 -5.79 -2.18 10.93
C ALA A 27 -6.62 -3.24 10.18
N PRO A 28 -7.71 -3.82 10.74
CA PRO A 28 -8.54 -4.78 10.00
C PRO A 28 -9.22 -4.16 8.77
N LEU A 29 -9.65 -2.90 8.85
CA LEU A 29 -10.27 -2.18 7.74
C LEU A 29 -9.25 -1.81 6.67
N VAL A 30 -8.06 -1.35 7.08
CA VAL A 30 -6.95 -1.04 6.18
C VAL A 30 -6.49 -2.29 5.43
N GLU A 31 -6.41 -3.44 6.11
CA GLU A 31 -6.03 -4.71 5.48
C GLU A 31 -7.08 -5.16 4.47
N LYS A 32 -8.37 -5.12 4.83
CA LYS A 32 -9.47 -5.44 3.91
C LYS A 32 -9.46 -4.52 2.69
N PHE A 33 -9.24 -3.22 2.91
CA PHE A 33 -9.09 -2.25 1.85
C PHE A 33 -7.92 -2.60 0.92
N ALA A 34 -6.73 -2.87 1.46
CA ALA A 34 -5.56 -3.24 0.67
C ALA A 34 -5.78 -4.52 -0.14
N ARG A 35 -6.45 -5.53 0.44
CA ARG A 35 -6.82 -6.76 -0.27
C ARG A 35 -7.73 -6.48 -1.47
N ILE A 36 -8.72 -5.59 -1.31
CA ILE A 36 -9.59 -5.18 -2.42
C ILE A 36 -8.80 -4.39 -3.47
N LEU A 37 -7.96 -3.45 -3.04
CA LEU A 37 -7.12 -2.62 -3.91
C LEU A 37 -6.22 -3.47 -4.81
N PHE A 38 -5.53 -4.46 -4.25
CA PHE A 38 -4.58 -5.29 -4.99
C PHE A 38 -5.22 -6.49 -5.71
N LYS A 39 -6.50 -6.83 -5.43
CA LYS A 39 -7.18 -7.99 -6.03
C LYS A 39 -7.14 -8.00 -7.56
N ASN A 40 -7.22 -6.83 -8.19
CA ASN A 40 -7.30 -6.69 -9.65
C ASN A 40 -6.04 -6.08 -10.27
N ILE A 41 -4.98 -5.86 -9.47
CA ILE A 41 -3.72 -5.31 -9.97
C ILE A 41 -2.92 -6.45 -10.63
N SER A 42 -2.37 -6.18 -11.81
CA SER A 42 -1.60 -7.19 -12.53
C SER A 42 -0.26 -7.47 -11.83
N ALA A 43 0.27 -8.68 -12.01
CA ALA A 43 1.60 -9.01 -11.51
C ALA A 43 2.70 -8.09 -12.07
N ALA A 44 2.51 -7.59 -13.30
CA ALA A 44 3.44 -6.67 -13.95
C ALA A 44 3.46 -5.30 -13.25
N ASP A 45 2.32 -4.80 -12.78
CA ASP A 45 2.23 -3.51 -12.07
C ASP A 45 2.88 -3.56 -10.67
N LEU A 46 2.95 -4.78 -10.09
CA LEU A 46 3.63 -5.04 -8.82
C LEU A 46 5.13 -5.30 -8.98
N TYR A 47 5.60 -5.54 -10.21
CA TYR A 47 7.01 -5.79 -10.46
C TYR A 47 7.84 -4.54 -10.14
N GLY A 48 8.93 -4.73 -9.40
CA GLY A 48 9.80 -3.64 -8.97
C GLY A 48 9.25 -2.74 -7.85
N ARG A 49 8.07 -3.04 -7.31
CA ARG A 49 7.52 -2.36 -6.12
C ARG A 49 8.06 -2.98 -4.83
N SER A 50 8.29 -2.14 -3.81
CA SER A 50 8.65 -2.61 -2.47
C SER A 50 7.42 -2.76 -1.58
N ASP A 51 7.50 -3.63 -0.57
CA ASP A 51 6.44 -3.82 0.43
C ASP A 51 6.16 -2.51 1.20
N SER A 52 7.20 -1.74 1.50
CA SER A 52 7.13 -0.47 2.21
C SER A 52 6.43 0.61 1.37
N ASP A 53 6.71 0.69 0.07
CA ASP A 53 6.02 1.63 -0.83
C ASP A 53 4.53 1.29 -0.95
N LEU A 54 4.20 0.01 -1.14
CA LEU A 54 2.82 -0.44 -1.26
C LEU A 54 2.05 -0.24 0.04
N TYR A 55 2.67 -0.53 1.19
CA TYR A 55 2.10 -0.22 2.51
C TYR A 55 1.80 1.28 2.65
N GLY A 56 2.78 2.14 2.36
CA GLY A 56 2.63 3.59 2.46
C GLY A 56 1.54 4.14 1.55
N ALA A 57 1.46 3.64 0.32
CA ALA A 57 0.42 4.00 -0.64
C ALA A 57 -0.97 3.53 -0.18
N SER A 58 -1.12 2.29 0.29
CA SER A 58 -2.39 1.77 0.81
C SER A 58 -2.88 2.57 2.01
N LEU A 59 -2.00 2.88 2.97
CA LEU A 59 -2.38 3.64 4.17
C LEU A 59 -2.78 5.07 3.82
N SER A 60 -2.00 5.74 2.96
CA SER A 60 -2.29 7.11 2.52
C SER A 60 -3.63 7.19 1.79
N LEU A 61 -3.93 6.18 0.95
CA LEU A 61 -5.19 6.13 0.22
C LEU A 61 -6.37 5.84 1.15
N TRP A 62 -6.23 4.89 2.08
CA TRP A 62 -7.23 4.60 3.09
C TRP A 62 -7.60 5.84 3.90
N GLN A 63 -6.61 6.54 4.47
CA GLN A 63 -6.83 7.74 5.29
C GLN A 63 -7.60 8.82 4.53
N ARG A 64 -7.32 8.96 3.23
CA ARG A 64 -8.01 9.93 2.39
C ARG A 64 -9.45 9.53 2.11
N PHE A 65 -9.70 8.24 1.88
CA PHE A 65 -11.06 7.75 1.66
C PHE A 65 -11.89 7.73 2.94
N SER A 66 -11.29 7.42 4.09
CA SER A 66 -11.98 7.44 5.39
C SER A 66 -12.43 8.85 5.81
N HIS A 67 -11.78 9.89 5.27
CA HIS A 67 -12.12 11.29 5.52
C HIS A 67 -12.58 12.04 4.25
N TYR A 68 -13.05 11.32 3.23
CA TYR A 68 -13.45 11.92 1.97
C TYR A 68 -14.62 12.91 2.17
N ASN A 69 -14.47 14.11 1.63
CA ASN A 69 -15.50 15.14 1.61
C ASN A 69 -15.72 15.60 0.16
N SER A 70 -16.92 15.36 -0.37
CA SER A 70 -17.28 15.72 -1.75
C SER A 70 -17.25 17.22 -2.04
N ALA A 71 -17.33 18.07 -1.02
CA ALA A 71 -17.22 19.52 -1.16
C ALA A 71 -15.77 20.00 -1.31
N GLN A 72 -14.78 19.14 -1.09
CA GLN A 72 -13.34 19.47 -1.12
C GLN A 72 -12.55 18.40 -1.89
N PRO A 73 -12.65 18.34 -3.23
CA PRO A 73 -11.88 17.40 -4.03
C PRO A 73 -10.37 17.72 -3.94
N PHE A 74 -9.53 16.69 -3.97
CA PHE A 74 -8.07 16.86 -3.89
C PHE A 74 -7.34 15.99 -4.92
N ILE A 75 -6.16 16.44 -5.35
CA ILE A 75 -5.18 15.68 -6.13
C ILE A 75 -3.89 15.64 -5.31
N ASN A 76 -3.27 14.47 -5.15
CA ASN A 76 -2.07 14.36 -4.34
C ASN A 76 -1.10 13.35 -4.97
N VAL A 77 0.13 13.80 -5.24
CA VAL A 77 1.17 12.98 -5.88
C VAL A 77 2.08 12.42 -4.79
N PHE A 78 2.04 11.11 -4.60
CA PHE A 78 2.98 10.44 -3.70
C PHE A 78 4.17 9.94 -4.51
N ASN A 79 5.34 10.56 -4.31
CA ASN A 79 6.60 10.13 -4.90
C ASN A 79 7.49 9.56 -3.78
N PRO A 80 7.39 8.24 -3.48
CA PRO A 80 8.25 7.64 -2.48
C PRO A 80 9.69 7.70 -2.98
N GLN A 81 10.52 8.53 -2.34
CA GLN A 81 11.96 8.44 -2.52
C GLN A 81 12.44 7.23 -1.72
N ILE A 82 12.90 6.19 -2.42
CA ILE A 82 13.63 5.09 -1.81
C ILE A 82 14.84 5.74 -1.12
N THR A 83 14.87 5.74 0.20
CA THR A 83 15.99 6.24 0.99
C THR A 83 17.22 5.41 0.62
N LYS A 84 18.01 5.91 -0.34
CA LYS A 84 19.36 5.42 -0.64
C LYS A 84 20.32 5.98 0.41
N HIS A 85 20.21 5.45 1.62
CA HIS A 85 21.34 5.37 2.54
C HIS A 85 21.46 3.87 2.78
N GLY A 86 22.31 3.12 2.09
CA GLY A 86 23.76 3.27 1.94
C GLY A 86 24.31 1.89 2.30
#